data_AF-A0A495ZXD8-F1
#
_entry.id   AF-A0A495ZXD8-F1
#
_cell.length_a   1.000
_cell.length_b   1.000
_cell.length_c   1.000
_cell.angle_alpha   90.00
_cell.angle_beta   90.00
_cell.angle_gamma   90.00
#
_symmetry.space_group_name_H-M   'P 1'
#
loop_
_entity.id
_entity.type
_entity.pdbx_description
1 polymer ?
#
loop_
_entity_poly.entity_id
_entity_poly.type
_entity_poly.pdbx_seq_one_letter_code
_entity_poly.pdbx_strand_id
1 'polypeptide(L)' 'MQRETVTAPLGPVSVLADPRFGKTRVLTNRIQPLFYNHNFAPSQIRAGTFTQNDTQTMRGRLDT' A
#
# COMPACT_ATOMS: atom_id res chain seq x y z
N MET A 1 3.01 -11.55 -8.87
CA MET A 1 1.92 -11.15 -7.96
C MET A 1 2.33 -10.08 -6.93
N GLN A 2 2.96 -10.37 -5.77
CA GLN A 2 3.21 -9.32 -4.74
C GLN A 2 4.04 -8.14 -5.25
N ARG A 3 5.16 -8.40 -5.95
CA ARG A 3 6.02 -7.36 -6.53
C ARG A 3 5.28 -6.55 -7.60
N GLU A 4 4.55 -7.23 -8.49
CA GLU A 4 3.71 -6.58 -9.52
C GLU A 4 2.69 -5.64 -8.90
N THR A 5 2.04 -6.02 -7.79
CA THR A 5 1.12 -5.13 -7.09
C THR A 5 1.81 -3.89 -6.52
N VAL A 6 2.99 -4.07 -5.91
CA VAL A 6 3.78 -2.95 -5.36
C VAL A 6 4.17 -1.97 -6.48
N THR A 7 4.55 -2.48 -7.66
CA THR A 7 5.01 -1.68 -8.80
C THR A 7 3.94 -1.47 -9.88
N ALA A 8 2.66 -1.75 -9.59
CA ALA A 8 1.61 -1.61 -10.59
C ALA A 8 1.54 -0.15 -11.07
N PRO A 9 1.31 0.11 -12.36
CA PRO A 9 1.38 1.44 -12.95
C PRO A 9 0.41 2.42 -12.28
N LEU A 10 0.61 3.70 -12.54
CA LEU A 10 -0.33 4.74 -12.13
C LEU A 10 -1.68 4.55 -12.84
N GLY A 11 -2.75 4.89 -12.15
CA GLY A 11 -4.13 4.67 -12.58
C GLY A 11 -4.89 3.69 -11.69
N PRO A 12 -6.16 3.39 -12.01
CA PRO A 12 -6.97 2.46 -11.24
C PRO A 12 -6.41 1.03 -11.31
N VAL A 13 -6.19 0.41 -10.16
CA VAL A 13 -5.71 -0.97 -10.05
C VAL A 13 -6.57 -1.73 -9.04
N SER A 14 -7.04 -2.93 -9.41
CA SER A 14 -7.72 -3.86 -8.50
C SER A 14 -6.84 -5.07 -8.24
N VAL A 15 -6.73 -5.47 -6.98
CA VAL A 15 -5.89 -6.58 -6.54
C VAL A 15 -6.79 -7.63 -5.91
N LEU A 16 -7.01 -8.72 -6.65
CA LEU A 16 -7.68 -9.90 -6.11
C LEU A 16 -6.62 -10.77 -5.40
N ALA A 17 -6.90 -11.14 -4.15
CA ALA A 17 -5.96 -11.88 -3.33
C ALA A 17 -6.67 -12.74 -2.29
N ASP A 18 -6.08 -13.89 -1.98
CA ASP A 18 -6.54 -14.79 -0.92
C ASP A 18 -6.31 -14.18 0.47
N PRO A 19 -7.02 -14.66 1.52
CA PRO A 19 -6.87 -14.14 2.89
C PRO A 19 -5.42 -14.12 3.41
N ARG A 20 -4.59 -15.08 2.99
CA ARG A 20 -3.20 -15.25 3.48
C ARG A 20 -2.13 -14.57 2.60
N PHE A 21 -2.53 -13.81 1.59
CA PHE A 21 -1.63 -13.22 0.60
C PHE A 21 -0.74 -12.08 1.16
N GLY A 22 -0.98 -11.62 2.39
CA GLY A 22 -0.24 -10.51 2.99
C GLY A 22 -0.64 -9.15 2.39
N LYS A 23 -1.93 -8.97 2.08
CA LYS A 23 -2.49 -7.75 1.45
C LYS A 23 -2.02 -6.47 2.13
N THR A 24 -2.01 -6.44 3.47
CA THR A 24 -1.53 -5.30 4.27
C THR A 24 -0.08 -4.96 3.96
N ARG A 25 0.82 -5.97 3.93
CA ARG A 25 2.24 -5.75 3.60
C ARG A 25 2.42 -5.22 2.19
N VAL A 26 1.68 -5.76 1.23
CA VAL A 26 1.75 -5.35 -0.17
C VAL A 26 1.26 -3.91 -0.35
N LEU A 27 0.13 -3.55 0.27
CA LEU A 27 -0.43 -2.20 0.19
C LEU A 27 0.47 -1.17 0.87
N THR A 28 1.06 -1.50 2.03
CA THR A 28 2.03 -0.61 2.68
C THR A 28 3.27 -0.42 1.81
N ASN A 29 3.83 -1.50 1.25
CA ASN A 29 5.03 -1.42 0.40
C ASN A 29 4.78 -0.69 -0.93
N ARG A 30 3.54 -0.62 -1.42
CA ARG A 30 3.19 0.17 -2.61
C ARG A 30 3.41 1.68 -2.40
N ILE A 31 3.38 2.16 -1.16
CA ILE A 31 3.56 3.59 -0.87
C ILE A 31 5.00 4.02 -1.20
N GLN A 32 6.00 3.18 -0.95
CA GLN A 32 7.40 3.47 -1.21
C GLN A 32 7.71 3.93 -2.65
N PRO A 33 7.38 3.17 -3.72
CA PRO A 33 7.66 3.60 -5.09
C PRO A 33 6.85 4.84 -5.52
N LEU A 34 5.72 5.15 -4.87
CA LEU A 34 4.99 6.40 -5.15
C LEU A 34 5.83 7.63 -4.75
N PHE A 35 6.63 7.53 -3.69
CA PHE A 35 7.59 8.57 -3.32
C PHE A 35 8.79 8.58 -4.27
N TYR A 36 9.54 7.47 -4.31
CA TYR A 36 10.87 7.45 -4.92
C TYR A 36 10.85 7.44 -6.44
N ASN A 37 9.83 6.83 -7.07
CA ASN A 37 9.76 6.69 -8.52
C ASN A 37 8.78 7.67 -9.16
N HIS A 38 7.78 8.14 -8.40
CA HIS A 38 6.69 8.97 -8.92
C HIS A 38 6.57 10.35 -8.25
N ASN A 39 7.42 10.69 -7.27
CA ASN A 39 7.49 12.00 -6.63
C ASN A 39 6.18 12.51 -5.99
N PHE A 40 5.30 11.60 -5.54
CA PHE A 40 4.13 12.01 -4.76
C PHE A 40 4.56 12.50 -3.38
N ALA A 41 4.05 13.64 -2.92
CA ALA A 41 4.19 14.04 -1.53
C ALA A 41 3.30 13.19 -0.61
N PRO A 42 3.66 12.99 0.68
CA PRO A 42 2.84 12.22 1.62
C PRO A 42 1.39 12.71 1.71
N SER A 43 1.15 14.02 1.61
CA SER A 43 -0.18 14.63 1.62
C SER A 43 -1.06 14.26 0.42
N GLN A 44 -0.46 13.72 -0.66
CA GLN A 44 -1.18 13.29 -1.86
C GLN A 44 -1.60 11.82 -1.79
N ILE A 45 -1.14 11.05 -0.80
CA ILE A 45 -1.46 9.63 -0.65
C ILE A 45 -2.48 9.46 0.47
N ARG A 46 -3.58 8.76 0.19
CA ARG A 46 -4.56 8.34 1.20
C ARG A 46 -4.71 6.83 1.19
N ALA A 47 -4.71 6.22 2.38
CA ALA A 47 -5.00 4.81 2.59
C ALA A 47 -6.17 4.67 3.55
N GLY A 48 -7.11 3.77 3.24
CA GLY A 48 -8.28 3.48 4.06
C GLY A 48 -8.38 2.00 4.39
N THR A 49 -8.82 1.70 5.61
CA THR A 49 -9.08 0.34 6.09
C THR A 49 -10.48 0.27 6.71
N PHE A 50 -11.03 -0.94 6.85
CA PHE A 50 -12.32 -1.12 7.51
C PHE A 50 -12.26 -1.01 9.03
N THR A 51 -11.12 -1.35 9.64
CA THR A 51 -10.95 -1.33 11.09
C THR A 51 -9.83 -0.36 11.52
N GLN A 52 -9.96 0.19 12.73
CA GLN A 52 -8.92 1.03 13.34
C GLN A 52 -7.63 0.25 13.59
N ASN A 53 -7.74 -1.03 13.96
CA ASN A 53 -6.58 -1.90 14.20
C ASN A 53 -5.75 -2.10 12.93
N ASP A 54 -6.39 -2.25 11.77
CA ASP A 54 -5.70 -2.34 10.49
C ASP A 54 -5.02 -1.03 10.11
N THR A 55 -5.66 0.12 10.38
CA THR A 55 -5.04 1.45 10.20
C THR A 55 -3.76 1.56 11.04
N GLN A 56 -3.82 1.21 12.33
CA GLN A 56 -2.65 1.25 13.22
C GLN A 56 -1.55 0.29 12.75
N THR A 57 -1.92 -0.91 12.31
CA THR A 57 -0.98 -1.90 11.77
C THR A 57 -0.27 -1.37 10.51
N MET A 58 -1.01 -0.75 9.58
CA MET A 58 -0.40 -0.14 8.39
C MET A 58 0.52 1.03 8.75
N ARG A 59 0.11 1.87 9.70
CA ARG A 59 0.90 3.02 10.14
C ARG A 59 2.20 2.61 10.82
N GLY A 60 2.14 1.66 11.76
CA GLY A 60 3.34 1.16 12.44
C GLY A 60 4.39 0.57 11.49
N ARG A 61 3.98 0.08 10.31
CA ARG A 61 4.89 -0.40 9.26
C ARG A 61 5.50 0.72 8.41
N LEU A 62 4.92 1.91 8.39
CA LEU A 62 5.44 3.09 7.69
C LEU A 62 6.39 3.91 8.56
N ASP A 63 6.22 3.83 9.88
CA ASP A 63 7.03 4.56 10.86
C ASP A 63 8.38 3.86 11.18
N THR A 64 8.55 2.60 10.76
CA THR A 64 9.80 1.81 10.81
C THR A 64 10.50 1.77 9.48
#